data_AF-A0A3A3GHF9-F1
#
_entry.id   AF-A0A3A3GHF9-F1
#
_cell.length_a   1.000
_cell.length_b   1.000
_cell.length_c   1.000
_cell.angle_alpha   90.00
_cell.angle_beta   90.00
_cell.angle_gamma   90.00
#
_symmetry.space_group_name_H-M   'P 1'
#
loop_
_entity.id
_entity.type
_entity.pdbx_description
1 polymer ?
#
loop_
_entity_poly.entity_id
_entity_poly.type
_entity_poly.pdbx_seq_one_letter_code
_entity_poly.pdbx_strand_id
1 'polypeptide(L)'
;MTQSMTELYRLAEEQIQEYELEPAARQLMAVCRQGIRLDIGVPDDEAARGRSRVGGSPDLPPQAEWPLTADGEPMTFLAQLNLEQLAACDSLKRLPVRGMLYFFIGIDEPAYDIEHRVIYAASADGLERRGPGGATALGEDFDSFDALARPTLEFPNYAYVDEDMVSFDDDSYDRYLDFVLEMSSAGEASENWGSMFGFAEGQHGDDEIEAACALILRQEYGYDPTQAMKALAAHYGGDAERARREVDDIVMLLEIDSSDAVGFQWWDCGVLHFFIRGEDLRNGRFDRTYCSLYSS
;
A
#
# COMPACT_ATOMS: atom_id res chain seq x y z
N MET A 1 18.41 13.56 3.49
CA MET A 1 18.18 14.27 2.22
C MET A 1 17.32 13.35 1.39
N THR A 2 16.14 13.77 0.95
CA THR A 2 15.27 12.94 0.11
C THR A 2 15.99 12.69 -1.23
N GLN A 3 16.25 11.43 -1.58
CA GLN A 3 16.78 11.10 -2.91
C GLN A 3 15.81 11.63 -3.97
N SER A 4 16.34 12.37 -4.93
CA SER A 4 15.55 12.84 -6.06
C SER A 4 15.18 11.68 -6.98
N MET A 5 14.06 11.80 -7.70
CA MET A 5 13.68 10.77 -8.69
C MET A 5 14.80 10.49 -9.69
N THR A 6 15.54 11.52 -10.13
CA THR A 6 16.68 11.34 -11.04
C THR A 6 17.77 10.45 -10.45
N GLU A 7 18.02 10.52 -9.14
CA GLU A 7 18.99 9.64 -8.46
C GLU A 7 18.48 8.20 -8.36
N LEU A 8 17.18 7.99 -8.15
CA LEU A 8 16.57 6.65 -8.14
C LEU A 8 16.64 5.99 -9.52
N TYR A 9 16.35 6.74 -10.59
CA TYR A 9 16.49 6.22 -11.96
C TYR A 9 17.94 5.85 -12.28
N ARG A 10 18.91 6.68 -11.88
CA ARG A 10 20.33 6.37 -12.06
C ARG A 10 20.75 5.13 -11.25
N LEU A 11 20.29 5.02 -10.00
CA LEU A 11 20.55 3.84 -9.16
C LEU A 11 19.99 2.58 -9.83
N ALA A 12 18.76 2.62 -10.33
CA ALA A 12 18.17 1.50 -11.04
C ALA A 12 18.98 1.10 -12.29
N GLU A 13 19.45 2.05 -13.08
CA GLU A 13 20.33 1.76 -14.23
C GLU A 13 21.66 1.11 -13.81
N GLU A 14 22.26 1.57 -12.71
CA GLU A 14 23.48 1.01 -12.14
C GLU A 14 23.28 -0.42 -11.62
N GLN A 15 22.18 -0.65 -10.90
CA GLN A 15 21.82 -1.97 -10.37
C GLN A 15 21.46 -2.95 -11.48
N ILE A 16 20.71 -2.51 -12.52
CA ILE A 16 20.44 -3.34 -13.71
C ILE A 16 21.75 -3.81 -14.35
N GLN A 17 22.78 -2.96 -14.42
CA GLN A 17 24.08 -3.35 -14.93
C GLN A 17 24.83 -4.29 -13.97
N GLU A 18 24.81 -4.01 -12.67
CA GLU A 18 25.47 -4.83 -11.63
C GLU A 18 24.94 -6.26 -11.59
N TYR A 19 23.63 -6.43 -11.73
CA TYR A 19 22.96 -7.72 -11.79
C TYR A 19 22.94 -8.33 -13.20
N GLU A 20 23.64 -7.75 -14.18
CA GLU A 20 23.73 -8.22 -15.58
C GLU A 20 22.35 -8.36 -16.29
N LEU A 21 21.41 -7.47 -15.97
CA LEU A 21 20.03 -7.45 -16.47
C LEU A 21 19.83 -6.54 -17.70
N GLU A 22 20.91 -6.11 -18.36
CA GLU A 22 20.85 -5.22 -19.52
C GLU A 22 19.93 -5.71 -20.66
N PRO A 23 19.82 -7.02 -20.95
CA PRO A 23 18.88 -7.52 -21.98
C PRO A 23 17.42 -7.16 -21.70
N ALA A 24 17.02 -7.03 -20.44
CA ALA A 24 15.67 -6.68 -20.00
C ALA A 24 15.52 -5.20 -19.61
N ALA A 25 16.61 -4.43 -19.54
CA ALA A 25 16.64 -3.07 -18.99
C ALA A 25 15.52 -2.17 -19.53
N ARG A 26 15.31 -2.15 -20.85
CA ARG A 26 14.28 -1.29 -21.46
C ARG A 26 12.87 -1.68 -20.98
N GLN A 27 12.58 -2.97 -20.89
CA GLN A 27 11.28 -3.46 -20.43
C GLN A 27 11.10 -3.19 -18.94
N LEU A 28 12.11 -3.49 -18.11
CA LEU A 28 12.11 -3.21 -16.67
C LEU A 28 11.83 -1.74 -16.36
N MET A 29 12.55 -0.83 -17.02
CA MET A 29 12.34 0.61 -16.85
C MET A 29 10.97 1.08 -17.36
N ALA A 30 10.35 0.35 -18.30
CA ALA A 30 9.02 0.68 -18.81
C ALA A 30 7.89 0.20 -17.90
N VAL A 31 8.12 -0.85 -17.10
CA VAL A 31 7.09 -1.43 -16.20
C VAL A 31 7.28 -1.05 -14.74
N CYS A 32 8.42 -0.48 -14.34
CA CYS A 32 8.64 0.01 -12.99
C CYS A 32 7.58 1.04 -12.56
N ARG A 33 7.23 1.01 -11.27
CA ARG A 33 6.22 1.89 -10.65
C ARG A 33 6.92 2.80 -9.64
N GLN A 34 6.49 4.05 -9.56
CA GLN A 34 6.93 4.90 -8.44
C GLN A 34 6.16 4.50 -7.17
N GLY A 35 6.89 4.25 -6.08
CA GLY A 35 6.35 3.95 -4.76
C GLY A 35 6.78 4.96 -3.70
N ILE A 36 6.27 4.75 -2.48
CA ILE A 36 6.73 5.41 -1.26
C ILE A 36 6.92 4.33 -0.20
N ARG A 37 8.16 4.13 0.26
CA ARG A 37 8.43 3.28 1.44
C ARG A 37 8.18 4.06 2.72
N LEU A 38 7.63 3.37 3.71
CA LEU A 38 7.30 3.89 5.03
C LEU A 38 8.15 3.17 6.07
N ASP A 39 9.15 3.88 6.60
CA ASP A 39 10.13 3.35 7.52
C ASP A 39 9.82 3.79 8.96
N ILE A 40 10.20 2.95 9.92
CA ILE A 40 10.07 3.20 11.35
C ILE A 40 11.10 4.27 11.73
N GLY A 41 10.61 5.37 12.29
CA GLY A 41 11.40 6.44 12.85
C GLY A 41 11.73 6.23 14.32
N VAL A 42 11.88 7.34 15.05
CA VAL A 42 12.04 7.28 16.50
C VAL A 42 10.70 6.92 17.15
N PRO A 43 10.70 6.30 18.35
CA PRO A 43 9.49 6.15 19.15
C PRO A 43 8.78 7.50 19.29
N ASP A 44 7.47 7.51 19.05
CA ASP A 44 6.68 8.73 19.13
C ASP A 44 6.66 9.22 20.58
N ASP A 45 7.17 10.43 20.80
CA ASP A 45 7.15 11.07 22.13
C ASP A 45 5.76 11.63 22.51
N GLU A 46 4.80 11.45 21.62
CA GLU A 46 3.41 11.88 21.69
C GLU A 46 3.21 13.39 21.90
N ALA A 47 4.26 14.20 21.75
CA ALA A 47 4.21 15.63 22.05
C ALA A 47 3.58 16.44 20.91
N ALA A 48 3.89 16.06 19.67
CA ALA A 48 3.40 16.74 18.48
C ALA A 48 2.11 16.10 17.95
N ARG A 49 1.23 16.93 17.36
CA ARG A 49 -0.01 16.48 16.71
C ARG A 49 0.17 16.52 15.20
N GLY A 50 -0.48 15.58 14.51
CA GLY A 50 -0.57 15.58 13.05
C GLY A 50 0.72 15.21 12.32
N ARG A 51 1.66 14.53 12.99
CA ARG A 51 2.80 13.89 12.33
C ARG A 51 2.37 12.53 11.75
N SER A 52 2.99 12.08 10.67
CA SER A 52 2.87 10.70 10.23
C SER A 52 3.34 9.76 11.35
N ARG A 53 2.53 8.75 11.66
CA ARG A 53 2.75 7.77 12.74
C ARG A 53 2.21 6.41 12.32
N VAL A 54 2.90 5.37 12.76
CA VAL A 54 2.42 3.99 12.76
C VAL A 54 2.18 3.54 14.22
N GLY A 55 1.09 2.80 14.45
CA GLY A 55 0.65 2.33 15.76
C GLY A 55 0.17 3.43 16.72
N GLY A 56 -0.02 3.06 17.99
CA GLY A 56 -0.44 4.00 19.04
C GLY A 56 -1.88 4.53 18.90
N SER A 57 -2.05 5.84 19.07
CA SER A 57 -3.37 6.50 18.99
C SER A 57 -3.37 7.65 17.99
N PRO A 58 -4.47 7.85 17.24
CA PRO A 58 -4.55 8.89 16.22
C PRO A 58 -4.80 10.29 16.79
N ASP A 59 -4.26 11.29 16.12
CA ASP A 59 -4.58 12.71 16.30
C ASP A 59 -5.76 13.06 15.38
N LEU A 60 -6.98 12.82 15.82
CA LEU A 60 -8.17 12.97 14.97
C LEU A 60 -8.72 14.40 14.99
N PRO A 61 -9.32 14.88 13.88
CA PRO A 61 -10.14 16.10 13.91
C PRO A 61 -11.28 15.97 14.94
N PRO A 62 -11.69 17.05 15.63
CA PRO A 62 -12.68 16.97 16.71
C PRO A 62 -14.02 16.35 16.29
N GLN A 63 -14.43 16.55 15.04
CA GLN A 63 -15.67 16.03 14.47
C GLN A 63 -15.58 14.59 13.95
N ALA A 64 -14.39 14.00 13.88
CA ALA A 64 -14.26 12.62 13.43
C ALA A 64 -14.80 11.67 14.50
N GLU A 65 -15.61 10.70 14.10
CA GLU A 65 -16.05 9.61 14.97
C GLU A 65 -15.04 8.46 14.88
N TRP A 66 -14.93 7.69 15.96
CA TRP A 66 -14.12 6.47 15.93
C TRP A 66 -14.82 5.43 15.05
N PRO A 67 -14.16 4.83 14.04
CA PRO A 67 -14.79 3.84 13.18
C PRO A 67 -15.21 2.60 13.96
N LEU A 68 -16.41 2.09 13.67
CA LEU A 68 -16.93 0.86 14.26
C LEU A 68 -17.13 -0.20 13.18
N THR A 69 -16.93 -1.47 13.53
CA THR A 69 -17.34 -2.62 12.71
C THR A 69 -18.86 -2.70 12.59
N ALA A 70 -19.36 -3.56 11.71
CA ALA A 70 -20.79 -3.83 11.56
C ALA A 70 -21.45 -4.29 12.87
N ASP A 71 -20.71 -4.99 13.73
CA ASP A 71 -21.15 -5.45 15.05
C ASP A 71 -21.02 -4.36 16.15
N GLY A 72 -20.50 -3.18 15.80
CA GLY A 72 -20.39 -2.04 16.70
C GLY A 72 -19.13 -2.02 17.56
N GLU A 73 -18.14 -2.87 17.25
CA GLU A 73 -16.85 -2.88 17.94
C GLU A 73 -15.94 -1.77 17.40
N PRO A 74 -15.17 -1.06 18.24
CA PRO A 74 -14.19 -0.10 17.77
C PRO A 74 -13.16 -0.76 16.85
N MET A 75 -12.99 -0.23 15.63
CA MET A 75 -11.91 -0.67 14.75
C MET A 75 -10.53 -0.32 15.34
N THR A 76 -9.54 -1.16 15.09
CA THR A 76 -8.16 -0.93 15.52
C THR A 76 -7.50 0.12 14.63
N PHE A 77 -6.83 1.10 15.23
CA PHE A 77 -6.04 2.10 14.51
C PHE A 77 -4.69 1.51 14.08
N LEU A 78 -4.30 1.72 12.82
CA LEU A 78 -3.04 1.22 12.27
C LEU A 78 -2.02 2.34 12.05
N ALA A 79 -2.40 3.40 11.35
CA ALA A 79 -1.48 4.48 11.01
C ALA A 79 -2.21 5.78 10.67
N GLN A 80 -1.52 6.91 10.86
CA GLN A 80 -1.89 8.20 10.30
C GLN A 80 -0.76 8.73 9.43
N LEU A 81 -1.08 9.32 8.28
CA LEU A 81 -0.10 9.87 7.36
C LEU A 81 -0.44 11.33 7.08
N ASN A 82 0.50 12.23 7.36
CA ASN A 82 0.39 13.63 6.99
C ASN A 82 0.84 13.80 5.53
N LEU A 83 -0.10 14.20 4.68
CA LEU A 83 0.13 14.29 3.25
C LEU A 83 1.14 15.38 2.86
N GLU A 84 1.36 16.40 3.69
CA GLU A 84 2.42 17.38 3.46
C GLU A 84 3.81 16.75 3.64
N GLN A 85 3.96 15.77 4.54
CA GLN A 85 5.21 15.03 4.73
C GLN A 85 5.47 14.04 3.59
N LEU A 86 4.42 13.52 2.97
CA LEU A 86 4.51 12.59 1.83
C LEU A 86 4.68 13.31 0.48
N ALA A 87 4.29 14.58 0.37
CA ALA A 87 4.26 15.32 -0.90
C ALA A 87 5.60 15.39 -1.64
N ALA A 88 6.72 15.31 -0.92
CA ALA A 88 8.06 15.27 -1.53
C ALA A 88 8.42 13.89 -2.12
N CYS A 89 7.76 12.82 -1.68
CA CYS A 89 7.99 11.45 -2.12
C CYS A 89 7.02 11.05 -3.26
N ASP A 90 5.86 11.70 -3.37
CA ASP A 90 4.86 11.46 -4.42
C ASP A 90 5.12 12.32 -5.68
N SER A 91 6.10 11.95 -6.50
CA SER A 91 6.47 12.71 -7.69
C SER A 91 5.36 12.70 -8.77
N LEU A 92 4.54 11.65 -8.79
CA LEU A 92 3.37 11.53 -9.66
C LEU A 92 2.17 12.35 -9.18
N LYS A 93 2.21 12.93 -7.98
CA LYS A 93 1.15 13.78 -7.38
C LYS A 93 -0.20 13.06 -7.35
N ARG A 94 -0.18 11.80 -6.94
CA ARG A 94 -1.35 10.95 -6.78
C ARG A 94 -2.20 11.38 -5.58
N LEU A 95 -1.55 11.80 -4.50
CA LEU A 95 -2.18 12.19 -3.24
C LEU A 95 -2.54 13.69 -3.21
N PRO A 96 -3.56 14.09 -2.44
CA PRO A 96 -3.71 15.48 -2.04
C PRO A 96 -2.43 16.00 -1.39
N VAL A 97 -2.04 17.25 -1.66
CA VAL A 97 -0.76 17.81 -1.14
C VAL A 97 -0.80 18.20 0.34
N ARG A 98 -1.96 18.07 1.00
CA ARG A 98 -2.18 18.47 2.39
C ARG A 98 -3.28 17.62 3.03
N GLY A 99 -3.32 17.63 4.35
CA GLY A 99 -4.30 16.90 5.15
C GLY A 99 -3.74 15.60 5.73
N MET A 100 -4.62 14.81 6.30
CA MET A 100 -4.29 13.59 7.03
C MET A 100 -5.07 12.41 6.47
N LEU A 101 -4.40 11.28 6.28
CA LEU A 101 -5.02 9.97 6.13
C LEU A 101 -4.94 9.20 7.45
N TYR A 102 -5.97 8.45 7.78
CA TYR A 102 -6.00 7.54 8.92
C TYR A 102 -6.51 6.19 8.48
N PHE A 103 -5.85 5.13 8.92
CA PHE A 103 -6.17 3.75 8.55
C PHE A 103 -6.63 2.99 9.79
N PHE A 104 -7.80 2.36 9.68
CA PHE A 104 -8.40 1.53 10.71
C PHE A 104 -8.87 0.21 10.12
N ILE A 105 -8.84 -0.85 10.93
CA ILE A 105 -9.24 -2.20 10.53
C ILE A 105 -10.14 -2.86 11.58
N GLY A 106 -11.06 -3.70 11.12
CA GLY A 106 -11.84 -4.62 11.93
C GLY A 106 -11.04 -5.90 12.22
N ILE A 107 -11.73 -7.03 12.24
CA ILE A 107 -11.11 -8.36 12.38
C ILE A 107 -10.54 -8.76 11.01
N ASP A 108 -9.31 -9.26 10.98
CA ASP A 108 -8.56 -9.70 9.81
C ASP A 108 -8.92 -11.14 9.35
N GLU A 109 -10.12 -11.60 9.71
CA GLU A 109 -10.70 -12.87 9.28
C GLU A 109 -12.11 -12.65 8.71
N PRO A 110 -12.39 -13.06 7.46
CA PRO A 110 -11.47 -13.70 6.51
C PRO A 110 -10.40 -12.74 5.95
N ALA A 111 -9.37 -13.26 5.28
CA ALA A 111 -8.28 -12.47 4.68
C ALA A 111 -8.68 -11.60 3.47
N TYR A 112 -9.96 -11.50 3.14
CA TYR A 112 -10.46 -10.73 2.01
C TYR A 112 -11.71 -9.97 2.44
N ASP A 113 -11.99 -8.85 1.76
CA ASP A 113 -13.08 -7.94 2.12
C ASP A 113 -13.10 -7.56 3.62
N ILE A 114 -11.91 -7.37 4.19
CA ILE A 114 -11.75 -7.07 5.62
C ILE A 114 -12.47 -5.76 5.93
N GLU A 115 -13.29 -5.74 6.99
CA GLU A 115 -13.92 -4.51 7.45
C GLU A 115 -12.86 -3.47 7.78
N HIS A 116 -12.95 -2.28 7.19
CA HIS A 116 -11.93 -1.26 7.40
C HIS A 116 -12.50 0.15 7.22
N ARG A 117 -11.72 1.15 7.63
CA ARG A 117 -12.01 2.55 7.37
C ARG A 117 -10.74 3.34 7.09
N VAL A 118 -10.72 3.99 5.92
CA VAL A 118 -9.75 5.04 5.64
C VAL A 118 -10.45 6.40 5.75
N ILE A 119 -9.95 7.27 6.63
CA ILE A 119 -10.46 8.62 6.81
C ILE A 119 -9.51 9.61 6.16
N TYR A 120 -10.03 10.49 5.32
CA TYR A 120 -9.29 11.65 4.83
C TYR A 120 -9.81 12.93 5.47
N ALA A 121 -8.93 13.63 6.19
CA ALA A 121 -9.18 14.96 6.73
C ALA A 121 -8.38 16.00 5.93
N ALA A 122 -9.08 16.89 5.22
CA ALA A 122 -8.44 17.90 4.36
C ALA A 122 -7.64 18.98 5.11
N SER A 123 -7.71 19.02 6.44
CA SER A 123 -6.93 19.91 7.32
C SER A 123 -6.38 19.12 8.52
N ALA A 124 -5.19 19.52 8.96
CA ALA A 124 -4.53 19.05 10.17
C ALA A 124 -4.67 20.05 11.34
N ASP A 125 -5.64 20.96 11.28
CA ASP A 125 -5.89 21.96 12.32
C ASP A 125 -6.73 21.40 13.46
N GLY A 126 -6.36 21.74 14.69
CA GLY A 126 -7.17 21.42 15.88
C GLY A 126 -7.27 19.92 16.19
N LEU A 127 -6.31 19.11 15.73
CA LEU A 127 -6.29 17.68 15.97
C LEU A 127 -6.17 17.35 17.47
N GLU A 128 -6.94 16.37 17.91
CA GLU A 128 -6.94 15.87 19.28
C GLU A 128 -6.55 14.39 19.29
N ARG A 129 -5.56 14.06 20.12
CA ARG A 129 -5.20 12.66 20.37
C ARG A 129 -6.37 11.97 21.06
N ARG A 130 -6.91 10.93 20.44
CA ARG A 130 -8.03 10.16 20.99
C ARG A 130 -7.75 8.67 20.85
N GLY A 131 -8.08 7.92 21.89
CA GLY A 131 -8.05 6.46 21.87
C GLY A 131 -9.46 5.86 21.67
N PRO A 132 -9.55 4.54 21.50
CA PRO A 132 -10.81 3.82 21.21
C PRO A 132 -11.83 3.84 22.35
N GLY A 133 -11.41 4.18 23.58
CA GLY A 133 -12.27 4.16 24.77
C GLY A 133 -12.54 2.75 25.34
N GLY A 134 -11.85 1.73 24.83
CA GLY A 134 -11.97 0.32 25.21
C GLY A 134 -11.10 -0.56 24.32
N ALA A 135 -11.34 -1.88 24.34
CA ALA A 135 -10.71 -2.81 23.40
C ALA A 135 -11.20 -2.55 21.97
N THR A 136 -10.34 -2.78 20.98
CA THR A 136 -10.67 -2.73 19.55
C THR A 136 -10.88 -4.13 18.99
N ALA A 137 -11.30 -4.22 17.72
CA ALA A 137 -11.61 -5.46 17.02
C ALA A 137 -10.46 -6.50 17.05
N LEU A 138 -9.20 -6.06 16.95
CA LEU A 138 -8.04 -6.97 17.07
C LEU A 138 -7.67 -7.28 18.53
N GLY A 139 -8.12 -6.45 19.48
CA GLY A 139 -7.81 -6.63 20.91
C GLY A 139 -6.33 -6.39 21.27
N GLU A 140 -5.56 -5.80 20.36
CA GLU A 140 -4.12 -5.55 20.48
C GLU A 140 -3.83 -4.06 20.61
N ASP A 141 -2.81 -3.74 21.40
CA ASP A 141 -2.23 -2.40 21.50
C ASP A 141 -0.89 -2.40 20.75
N PHE A 142 -0.72 -1.48 19.81
CA PHE A 142 0.50 -1.35 19.01
C PHE A 142 1.41 -0.25 19.53
N ASP A 143 2.71 -0.51 19.52
CA ASP A 143 3.74 0.48 19.85
C ASP A 143 3.75 1.61 18.81
N SER A 144 4.12 2.81 19.25
CA SER A 144 3.95 4.05 18.46
C SER A 144 5.28 4.60 17.98
N PHE A 145 5.41 4.83 16.67
CA PHE A 145 6.62 5.37 16.05
C PHE A 145 6.30 6.46 15.03
N ASP A 146 7.24 7.40 14.85
CA ASP A 146 7.23 8.30 13.69
C ASP A 146 7.25 7.44 12.40
N ALA A 147 6.40 7.78 11.43
CA ALA A 147 6.45 7.15 10.10
C ALA A 147 7.22 8.04 9.12
N LEU A 148 8.39 7.56 8.69
CA LEU A 148 9.27 8.26 7.76
C LEU A 148 8.98 7.82 6.33
N ALA A 149 8.78 8.76 5.42
CA ALA A 149 8.52 8.46 4.02
C ALA A 149 9.79 8.68 3.16
N ARG A 150 10.06 7.74 2.25
CA ARG A 150 11.06 7.89 1.19
C ARG A 150 10.50 7.49 -0.18
N PRO A 151 10.86 8.19 -1.27
CA PRO A 151 10.45 7.77 -2.61
C PRO A 151 11.19 6.51 -3.02
N THR A 152 10.53 5.66 -3.79
CA THR A 152 11.13 4.45 -4.37
C THR A 152 10.76 4.27 -5.84
N LEU A 153 11.54 3.43 -6.51
CA LEU A 153 11.22 2.89 -7.82
C LEU A 153 11.07 1.38 -7.65
N GLU A 154 9.83 0.92 -7.71
CA GLU A 154 9.46 -0.47 -7.50
C GLU A 154 9.43 -1.20 -8.84
N PHE A 155 9.98 -2.42 -8.85
CA PHE A 155 9.95 -3.31 -10.01
C PHE A 155 8.97 -4.45 -9.75
N PRO A 156 8.43 -5.11 -10.79
CA PRO A 156 7.50 -6.21 -10.60
C PRO A 156 8.08 -7.28 -9.67
N ASN A 157 7.47 -7.50 -8.51
CA ASN A 157 7.92 -8.56 -7.61
C ASN A 157 7.54 -9.94 -8.19
N TYR A 158 7.72 -11.00 -7.40
CA TYR A 158 7.43 -12.37 -7.78
C TYR A 158 6.01 -12.56 -8.37
N ALA A 159 4.99 -11.92 -7.81
CA ALA A 159 3.61 -12.02 -8.28
C ALA A 159 3.36 -11.35 -9.64
N TYR A 160 4.11 -10.28 -9.94
CA TYR A 160 3.79 -9.38 -11.06
C TYR A 160 4.78 -9.46 -12.23
N VAL A 161 5.91 -10.17 -12.06
CA VAL A 161 6.92 -10.29 -13.10
C VAL A 161 6.40 -11.10 -14.29
N ASP A 162 6.59 -10.59 -15.49
CA ASP A 162 6.51 -11.37 -16.71
C ASP A 162 7.79 -12.21 -16.83
N GLU A 163 7.73 -13.52 -16.56
CA GLU A 163 8.92 -14.39 -16.57
C GLU A 163 9.67 -14.34 -17.91
N ASP A 164 8.96 -14.24 -19.03
CA ASP A 164 9.57 -14.17 -20.37
C ASP A 164 10.40 -12.88 -20.55
N MET A 165 10.08 -11.82 -19.81
CA MET A 165 10.81 -10.55 -19.84
C MET A 165 12.21 -10.69 -19.24
N VAL A 166 12.36 -11.54 -18.22
CA VAL A 166 13.57 -11.62 -17.38
C VAL A 166 14.32 -12.96 -17.54
N SER A 167 13.75 -13.94 -18.25
CA SER A 167 14.33 -15.27 -18.45
C SER A 167 15.05 -15.39 -19.80
N PHE A 168 16.22 -14.75 -19.93
CA PHE A 168 17.02 -14.76 -21.16
C PHE A 168 18.31 -15.61 -21.05
N ASP A 169 18.65 -16.09 -19.86
CA ASP A 169 19.64 -17.13 -19.60
C ASP A 169 19.27 -17.95 -18.35
N ASP A 170 20.07 -18.97 -18.02
CA ASP A 170 19.74 -19.96 -16.98
C ASP A 170 19.64 -19.34 -15.56
N ASP A 171 20.31 -18.21 -15.31
CA ASP A 171 20.41 -17.58 -13.98
C ASP A 171 19.76 -16.18 -13.93
N SER A 172 19.20 -15.69 -15.04
CA SER A 172 18.73 -14.29 -15.13
C SER A 172 17.50 -14.00 -14.28
N TYR A 173 16.64 -15.00 -14.05
CA TYR A 173 15.49 -14.86 -13.16
C TYR A 173 15.91 -14.71 -11.70
N ASP A 174 16.87 -15.51 -11.22
CA ASP A 174 17.38 -15.41 -9.85
C ASP A 174 18.07 -14.06 -9.61
N ARG A 175 18.91 -13.61 -10.57
CA ARG A 175 19.52 -12.26 -10.53
C ARG A 175 18.47 -11.16 -10.50
N TYR A 176 17.35 -11.35 -11.21
CA TYR A 176 16.23 -10.41 -11.17
C TYR A 176 15.58 -10.33 -9.79
N LEU A 177 15.33 -11.47 -9.13
CA LEU A 177 14.77 -11.48 -7.78
C LEU A 177 15.69 -10.80 -6.77
N ASP A 178 17.01 -11.07 -6.84
CA ASP A 178 17.99 -10.39 -5.99
C ASP A 178 18.03 -8.87 -6.27
N PHE A 179 17.93 -8.46 -7.54
CA PHE A 179 17.82 -7.06 -7.94
C PHE A 179 16.57 -6.39 -7.35
N VAL A 180 15.41 -7.03 -7.39
CA VAL A 180 14.16 -6.50 -6.82
C VAL A 180 14.29 -6.32 -5.30
N LEU A 181 14.89 -7.30 -4.62
CA LEU A 181 15.15 -7.25 -3.17
C LEU A 181 16.11 -6.11 -2.81
N GLU A 182 17.19 -5.92 -3.57
CA GLU A 182 18.14 -4.83 -3.37
C GLU A 182 17.47 -3.47 -3.63
N MET A 183 16.73 -3.31 -4.72
CA MET A 183 16.00 -2.05 -4.99
C MET A 183 14.97 -1.70 -3.91
N SER A 184 14.31 -2.72 -3.36
CA SER A 184 13.34 -2.61 -2.26
C SER A 184 13.99 -2.17 -0.94
N SER A 185 15.17 -2.73 -0.64
CA SER A 185 15.93 -2.49 0.59
C SER A 185 16.95 -1.35 0.49
N ALA A 186 17.15 -0.78 -0.71
CA ALA A 186 18.10 0.30 -0.96
C ALA A 186 17.78 1.54 -0.11
N GLY A 187 18.64 1.80 0.89
CA GLY A 187 18.47 2.90 1.86
C GLY A 187 19.31 2.68 3.12
N GLU A 188 19.40 3.69 4.00
CA GLU A 188 19.91 3.46 5.36
C GLU A 188 18.99 2.45 6.06
N ALA A 189 19.57 1.55 6.86
CA ALA A 189 18.93 0.41 7.53
C ALA A 189 17.89 0.83 8.59
N SER A 190 16.80 1.48 8.17
CA SER A 190 15.58 1.64 8.96
C SER A 190 14.66 0.47 8.69
N GLU A 191 14.11 -0.09 9.76
CA GLU A 191 13.09 -1.15 9.70
C GLU A 191 11.85 -0.59 8.97
N ASN A 192 11.42 -1.27 7.91
CA ASN A 192 10.26 -0.88 7.12
C ASN A 192 8.99 -1.45 7.77
N TRP A 193 7.89 -0.70 7.76
CA TRP A 193 6.59 -1.18 8.26
C TRP A 193 5.51 -1.20 7.16
N GLY A 194 5.84 -0.73 5.96
CA GLY A 194 4.90 -0.72 4.85
C GLY A 194 5.35 0.11 3.65
N SER A 195 4.47 0.12 2.64
CA SER A 195 4.70 0.75 1.35
C SER A 195 3.41 1.39 0.81
N MET A 196 3.52 2.39 -0.06
CA MET A 196 2.38 2.95 -0.80
C MET A 196 2.68 2.92 -2.29
N PHE A 197 1.67 2.57 -3.09
CA PHE A 197 1.81 2.34 -4.53
C PHE A 197 2.85 1.26 -4.83
N GLY A 198 3.25 1.10 -6.09
CA GLY A 198 4.12 -0.02 -6.46
C GLY A 198 3.31 -1.28 -6.77
N PHE A 199 3.82 -2.43 -6.35
CA PHE A 199 3.23 -3.76 -6.56
C PHE A 199 2.93 -4.36 -5.19
N ALA A 200 1.75 -4.97 -5.03
CA ALA A 200 1.39 -5.65 -3.79
C ALA A 200 2.24 -6.92 -3.61
N GLU A 201 2.63 -7.23 -2.39
CA GLU A 201 3.30 -8.50 -2.08
C GLU A 201 2.31 -9.67 -2.29
N GLY A 202 2.76 -10.75 -2.93
CA GLY A 202 1.84 -11.83 -3.29
C GLY A 202 2.45 -12.95 -4.13
N GLN A 203 1.59 -13.87 -4.58
CA GLN A 203 1.97 -14.99 -5.48
C GLN A 203 1.33 -14.93 -6.88
N HIS A 204 0.22 -14.21 -7.09
CA HIS A 204 -0.60 -14.38 -8.28
C HIS A 204 -0.86 -13.09 -9.09
N GLY A 205 -0.52 -11.91 -8.55
CA GLY A 205 -0.57 -10.64 -9.28
C GLY A 205 -1.98 -10.24 -9.73
N ASP A 206 -3.00 -10.76 -9.06
CA ASP A 206 -4.42 -10.55 -9.36
C ASP A 206 -5.13 -9.69 -8.31
N ASP A 207 -4.39 -9.08 -7.38
CA ASP A 207 -4.92 -8.23 -6.31
C ASP A 207 -5.75 -7.05 -6.83
N GLU A 208 -5.33 -6.39 -7.93
CA GLU A 208 -6.14 -5.33 -8.54
C GLU A 208 -7.45 -5.86 -9.16
N ILE A 209 -7.47 -7.12 -9.63
CA ILE A 209 -8.69 -7.78 -10.15
C ILE A 209 -9.61 -8.14 -8.99
N GLU A 210 -9.07 -8.65 -7.89
CA GLU A 210 -9.80 -8.91 -6.65
C GLU A 210 -10.44 -7.62 -6.12
N ALA A 211 -9.64 -6.56 -5.97
CA ALA A 211 -10.13 -5.25 -5.56
C ALA A 211 -11.19 -4.71 -6.53
N ALA A 212 -11.05 -4.94 -7.85
CA ALA A 212 -12.07 -4.56 -8.83
C ALA A 212 -13.40 -5.30 -8.60
N CYS A 213 -13.36 -6.58 -8.24
CA CYS A 213 -14.57 -7.34 -7.92
C CYS A 213 -15.32 -6.71 -6.73
N ALA A 214 -14.59 -6.35 -5.67
CA ALA A 214 -15.20 -5.72 -4.50
C ALA A 214 -15.67 -4.27 -4.77
N LEU A 215 -14.83 -3.44 -5.41
CA LEU A 215 -15.09 -2.01 -5.57
C LEU A 215 -16.08 -1.68 -6.69
N ILE A 216 -16.06 -2.44 -7.80
CA ILE A 216 -16.87 -2.17 -8.99
C ILE A 216 -18.09 -3.10 -9.02
N LEU A 217 -17.88 -4.40 -8.87
CA LEU A 217 -18.93 -5.39 -9.00
C LEU A 217 -19.70 -5.63 -7.69
N ARG A 218 -19.13 -5.25 -6.54
CA ARG A 218 -19.69 -5.49 -5.20
C ARG A 218 -19.90 -6.99 -4.94
N GLN A 219 -18.90 -7.78 -5.32
CA GLN A 219 -18.89 -9.23 -5.19
C GLN A 219 -17.52 -9.72 -4.73
N GLU A 220 -17.50 -10.88 -4.09
CA GLU A 220 -16.29 -11.61 -3.72
C GLU A 220 -15.53 -12.08 -4.98
N TYR A 221 -14.20 -12.11 -4.89
CA TYR A 221 -13.35 -12.64 -5.93
C TYR A 221 -13.34 -14.17 -5.92
N GLY A 222 -13.56 -14.79 -7.07
CA GLY A 222 -13.69 -16.25 -7.19
C GLY A 222 -12.38 -17.00 -7.46
N TYR A 223 -11.21 -16.37 -7.26
CA TYR A 223 -9.88 -16.93 -7.59
C TYR A 223 -9.74 -17.42 -9.05
N ASP A 224 -10.45 -16.77 -9.96
CA ASP A 224 -10.33 -16.98 -11.41
C ASP A 224 -10.26 -15.60 -12.09
N PRO A 225 -9.04 -15.11 -12.40
CA PRO A 225 -8.85 -13.80 -13.03
C PRO A 225 -9.59 -13.71 -14.38
N THR A 226 -9.66 -14.82 -15.12
CA THR A 226 -10.30 -14.85 -16.44
C THR A 226 -11.82 -14.71 -16.31
N GLN A 227 -12.43 -15.39 -15.33
CA GLN A 227 -13.86 -15.25 -15.05
C GLN A 227 -14.19 -13.86 -14.50
N ALA A 228 -13.37 -13.34 -13.59
CA ALA A 228 -13.53 -11.99 -13.05
C ALA A 228 -13.47 -10.93 -14.14
N MET A 229 -12.48 -11.00 -15.05
CA MET A 229 -12.38 -10.07 -16.18
C MET A 229 -13.56 -10.16 -17.15
N LYS A 230 -14.14 -11.35 -17.35
CA LYS A 230 -15.38 -11.49 -18.13
C LYS A 230 -16.57 -10.84 -17.44
N ALA A 231 -16.67 -10.98 -16.11
CA ALA A 231 -17.73 -10.33 -15.33
C ALA A 231 -17.60 -8.80 -15.36
N LEU A 232 -16.38 -8.28 -15.21
CA LEU A 232 -16.08 -6.85 -15.35
C LEU A 232 -16.43 -6.34 -16.76
N ALA A 233 -16.05 -7.06 -17.81
CA ALA A 233 -16.43 -6.69 -19.18
C ALA A 233 -17.96 -6.67 -19.35
N ALA A 234 -18.67 -7.66 -18.80
CA ALA A 234 -20.13 -7.71 -18.85
C ALA A 234 -20.78 -6.52 -18.11
N HIS A 235 -20.24 -6.12 -16.95
CA HIS A 235 -20.68 -4.92 -16.22
C HIS A 235 -20.57 -3.66 -17.09
N TYR A 236 -19.54 -3.57 -17.93
CA TYR A 236 -19.35 -2.50 -18.90
C TYR A 236 -19.99 -2.76 -20.28
N GLY A 237 -21.04 -3.57 -20.34
CA GLY A 237 -21.80 -3.82 -21.58
C GLY A 237 -21.04 -4.65 -22.63
N GLY A 238 -20.07 -5.45 -22.20
CA GLY A 238 -19.21 -6.28 -23.04
C GLY A 238 -17.89 -5.62 -23.46
N ASP A 239 -17.57 -4.42 -22.95
CA ASP A 239 -16.33 -3.71 -23.28
C ASP A 239 -15.15 -4.23 -22.42
N ALA A 240 -14.43 -5.22 -22.95
CA ALA A 240 -13.27 -5.81 -22.29
C ALA A 240 -12.08 -4.84 -22.15
N GLU A 241 -11.92 -3.90 -23.08
CA GLU A 241 -10.84 -2.90 -23.00
C GLU A 241 -11.13 -1.87 -21.91
N ARG A 242 -12.41 -1.50 -21.72
CA ARG A 242 -12.80 -0.68 -20.57
C ARG A 242 -12.60 -1.41 -19.25
N ALA A 243 -12.97 -2.69 -19.16
CA ALA A 243 -12.74 -3.48 -17.97
C ALA A 243 -11.24 -3.50 -17.59
N ARG A 244 -10.35 -3.76 -18.56
CA ARG A 244 -8.90 -3.73 -18.33
C ARG A 244 -8.44 -2.37 -17.83
N ARG A 245 -8.84 -1.27 -18.47
CA ARG A 245 -8.49 0.08 -18.02
C ARG A 245 -8.97 0.42 -16.61
N GLU A 246 -10.11 -0.12 -16.19
CA GLU A 246 -10.65 0.14 -14.84
C GLU A 246 -9.92 -0.69 -13.78
N VAL A 247 -9.42 -1.88 -14.12
CA VAL A 247 -8.50 -2.65 -13.26
C VAL A 247 -7.14 -1.97 -13.20
N ASP A 248 -6.56 -1.57 -14.34
CA ASP A 248 -5.26 -0.89 -14.42
C ASP A 248 -5.24 0.47 -13.69
N ASP A 249 -6.42 1.11 -13.49
CA ASP A 249 -6.53 2.36 -12.72
C ASP A 249 -6.63 2.10 -11.20
N ILE A 250 -6.85 0.86 -10.75
CA ILE A 250 -6.76 0.51 -9.32
C ILE A 250 -5.29 0.51 -8.90
N VAL A 251 -5.04 1.01 -7.70
CA VAL A 251 -3.70 1.08 -7.13
C VAL A 251 -3.71 0.60 -5.68
N MET A 252 -2.62 -0.01 -5.26
CA MET A 252 -2.34 -0.23 -3.86
C MET A 252 -2.09 1.14 -3.19
N LEU A 253 -3.01 1.55 -2.32
CA LEU A 253 -2.91 2.78 -1.57
C LEU A 253 -1.90 2.64 -0.42
N LEU A 254 -1.94 1.54 0.31
CA LEU A 254 -1.06 1.25 1.43
C LEU A 254 -0.95 -0.28 1.59
N GLU A 255 0.27 -0.75 1.79
CA GLU A 255 0.62 -2.05 2.32
C GLU A 255 1.18 -1.86 3.74
N ILE A 256 0.84 -2.77 4.64
CA ILE A 256 1.34 -2.77 6.02
C ILE A 256 1.96 -4.14 6.28
N ASP A 257 3.24 -4.14 6.57
CA ASP A 257 4.01 -5.34 6.85
C ASP A 257 3.76 -5.82 8.27
N SER A 258 3.95 -7.12 8.50
CA SER A 258 4.18 -7.60 9.86
C SER A 258 5.46 -6.96 10.40
N SER A 259 5.43 -6.45 11.63
CA SER A 259 6.54 -5.71 12.24
C SER A 259 6.60 -5.99 13.73
N ASP A 260 7.66 -6.66 14.17
CA ASP A 260 7.93 -6.93 15.58
C ASP A 260 8.06 -5.65 16.39
N ALA A 261 8.67 -4.60 15.82
CA ALA A 261 8.87 -3.33 16.51
C ALA A 261 7.56 -2.60 16.81
N VAL A 262 6.59 -2.62 15.89
CA VAL A 262 5.27 -2.01 16.07
C VAL A 262 4.31 -2.95 16.80
N GLY A 263 4.52 -4.27 16.69
CA GLY A 263 3.62 -5.31 17.16
C GLY A 263 2.60 -5.76 16.13
N PHE A 264 2.76 -5.41 14.85
CA PHE A 264 1.88 -5.90 13.79
C PHE A 264 2.18 -7.36 13.47
N GLN A 265 1.17 -8.22 13.56
CA GLN A 265 1.30 -9.66 13.26
C GLN A 265 0.17 -10.12 12.34
N TRP A 266 0.37 -10.01 11.03
CA TRP A 266 -0.61 -10.44 10.04
C TRP A 266 -0.41 -11.91 9.71
N TRP A 267 -1.13 -12.79 10.42
CA TRP A 267 -1.04 -14.24 10.24
C TRP A 267 0.42 -14.74 10.31
N ASP A 268 0.92 -15.48 9.31
CA ASP A 268 2.29 -16.04 9.30
C ASP A 268 3.27 -15.08 8.62
N CYS A 269 3.52 -13.94 9.26
CA CYS A 269 4.36 -12.85 8.73
C CYS A 269 3.88 -12.28 7.38
N GLY A 270 2.57 -12.22 7.19
CA GLY A 270 1.93 -11.64 6.03
C GLY A 270 1.89 -10.11 6.03
N VAL A 271 1.07 -9.58 5.13
CA VAL A 271 0.87 -8.15 4.89
C VAL A 271 -0.62 -7.82 4.75
N LEU A 272 -1.00 -6.61 5.12
CA LEU A 272 -2.31 -6.03 4.82
C LEU A 272 -2.23 -5.09 3.62
N HIS A 273 -3.15 -5.22 2.68
CA HIS A 273 -3.28 -4.32 1.55
C HIS A 273 -4.53 -3.45 1.65
N PHE A 274 -4.40 -2.19 1.26
CA PHE A 274 -5.50 -1.27 0.99
C PHE A 274 -5.44 -0.87 -0.47
N PHE A 275 -6.49 -1.16 -1.24
CA PHE A 275 -6.62 -0.77 -2.64
C PHE A 275 -7.65 0.35 -2.83
N ILE A 276 -7.40 1.21 -3.83
CA ILE A 276 -8.31 2.30 -4.21
C ILE A 276 -8.35 2.44 -5.73
N ARG A 277 -9.53 2.77 -6.28
CA ARG A 277 -9.63 3.17 -7.69
C ARG A 277 -8.93 4.51 -7.89
N GLY A 278 -8.16 4.66 -8.96
CA GLY A 278 -7.47 5.91 -9.29
C GLY A 278 -8.42 7.09 -9.45
N GLU A 279 -9.64 6.87 -9.95
CA GLU A 279 -10.72 7.86 -9.93
C GLU A 279 -11.08 8.33 -8.51
N ASP A 280 -11.23 7.41 -7.55
CA ASP A 280 -11.58 7.73 -6.16
C ASP A 280 -10.43 8.46 -5.45
N LEU A 281 -9.18 8.01 -5.69
CA LEU A 281 -7.96 8.68 -5.21
C LEU A 281 -7.86 10.13 -5.67
N ARG A 282 -8.00 10.39 -6.98
CA ARG A 282 -7.95 11.74 -7.56
C ARG A 282 -9.04 12.67 -7.02
N ASN A 283 -10.19 12.11 -6.63
CA ASN A 283 -11.32 12.85 -6.08
C ASN A 283 -11.33 12.90 -4.55
N GLY A 284 -10.33 12.34 -3.87
CA GLY A 284 -10.24 12.31 -2.41
C GLY A 284 -11.34 11.47 -1.73
N ARG A 285 -11.89 10.47 -2.43
CA ARG A 285 -12.92 9.55 -1.92
C ARG A 285 -12.28 8.34 -1.24
N PHE A 286 -11.51 8.59 -0.19
CA PHE A 286 -10.81 7.55 0.57
C PHE A 286 -11.76 6.65 1.39
N ASP A 287 -13.05 6.99 1.47
CA ASP A 287 -14.08 6.12 2.03
C ASP A 287 -14.42 4.91 1.13
N ARG A 288 -13.81 4.82 -0.06
CA ARG A 288 -14.04 3.78 -1.08
C ARG A 288 -12.77 2.99 -1.36
N THR A 289 -12.33 2.25 -0.35
CA THR A 289 -11.19 1.35 -0.41
C THR A 289 -11.61 -0.10 -0.29
N TYR A 290 -10.72 -1.00 -0.69
CA TYR A 290 -10.81 -2.44 -0.46
C TYR A 290 -9.63 -2.85 0.42
N CYS A 291 -9.84 -3.79 1.34
CA CYS A 291 -8.79 -4.29 2.21
C CYS A 291 -8.76 -5.82 2.17
N SER A 292 -7.56 -6.36 2.02
CA SER A 292 -7.27 -7.80 2.05
C SER A 292 -5.96 -8.04 2.79
N LEU A 293 -5.72 -9.28 3.15
CA LEU A 293 -4.53 -9.78 3.81
C LEU A 293 -3.92 -10.85 2.91
N TYR A 294 -2.60 -10.80 2.73
CA TYR A 294 -1.84 -11.86 2.08
C TYR A 294 -0.86 -12.48 3.08
N SER A 295 -0.78 -13.81 3.10
CA SER A 295 0.18 -14.59 3.89
C SER A 295 0.49 -15.86 3.10
N SER A 296 1.76 -16.30 3.09
CA SER A 296 2.22 -17.50 2.38
C SER A 296 1.77 -18.81 3.03
#